data_AF-A0A2R4WX15-F1
#
_entry.id   AF-A0A2R4WX15-F1
#
_cell.length_a   1.000
_cell.length_b   1.000
_cell.length_c   1.000
_cell.angle_alpha   90.00
_cell.angle_beta   90.00
_cell.angle_gamma   90.00
#
_symmetry.space_group_name_H-M   'P 1'
#
loop_
_entity.id
_entity.type
_entity.pdbx_description
1 polymer ?
#
loop_
_entity_poly.entity_id
_entity_poly.type
_entity_poly.pdbx_seq_one_letter_code
_entity_poly.pdbx_strand_id
1 'polypeptide(L)'
;MLPNRWGLRRPSDIGPQSSMFNLGQSNCYGVAKILRSLGENFVSPEYLSVKEYPQRAPCPTNDTFHYEFNHELGKYWLENNYENLISRYKSRISNFHKFIAGQQRVFFFYSDRDGDINSVVDAIIEINQDDNYSIVIIDLFDGERPSRLRHHDRVSYARLRFPDKDYVWWRPDHHDSDAGVYFERSIRNQLIDAARI
;
A
#
# COMPACT_ATOMS: atom_id res chain seq x y z
N MET A 1 -27.30 -8.60 -1.06
CA MET A 1 -25.89 -8.93 -0.75
C MET A 1 -25.05 -8.06 -1.66
N LEU A 2 -24.41 -7.02 -1.15
CA LEU A 2 -23.60 -6.12 -1.99
C LEU A 2 -22.29 -6.84 -2.31
N PRO A 3 -21.99 -7.10 -3.59
CA PRO A 3 -20.66 -7.58 -3.95
C PRO A 3 -19.65 -6.57 -3.39
N ASN A 4 -18.62 -7.10 -2.73
CA ASN A 4 -17.40 -6.39 -2.33
C ASN A 4 -17.10 -5.20 -3.26
N ARG A 5 -17.47 -4.00 -2.81
CA ARG A 5 -17.80 -2.79 -3.62
C ARG A 5 -16.65 -2.22 -4.48
N TRP A 6 -15.53 -2.91 -4.52
CA TRP A 6 -14.26 -2.49 -5.11
C TRP A 6 -13.81 -3.35 -6.30
N GLY A 7 -14.17 -4.63 -6.34
CA GLY A 7 -13.39 -5.61 -7.11
C GLY A 7 -11.91 -5.76 -6.66
N LEU A 8 -11.39 -4.86 -5.80
CA LEU A 8 -10.01 -4.84 -5.30
C LEU A 8 -9.83 -5.54 -3.96
N ARG A 9 -10.84 -5.51 -3.07
CA ARG A 9 -10.88 -6.39 -1.89
C ARG A 9 -11.68 -7.62 -2.26
N ARG A 10 -11.05 -8.79 -2.28
CA ARG A 10 -11.75 -10.08 -2.46
C ARG A 10 -12.84 -10.22 -1.36
N PRO A 11 -13.94 -10.95 -1.62
CA PRO A 11 -14.90 -11.28 -0.58
C PRO A 11 -14.15 -11.91 0.59
N SER A 12 -14.62 -11.69 1.82
CA SER A 12 -14.11 -12.31 3.05
C SER A 12 -13.92 -13.82 2.96
N ASP A 13 -14.61 -14.44 2.00
CA ASP A 13 -14.78 -15.87 1.80
C ASP A 13 -13.66 -16.48 0.95
N ILE A 14 -12.83 -15.64 0.28
CA ILE A 14 -11.58 -16.08 -0.35
C ILE A 14 -10.46 -15.74 0.64
N GLY A 15 -10.09 -16.73 1.47
CA GLY A 15 -9.29 -16.56 2.69
C GLY A 15 -8.01 -15.69 2.58
N PRO A 16 -7.45 -15.30 3.74
CA PRO A 16 -6.33 -14.35 3.88
C PRO A 16 -5.04 -14.72 3.12
N GLN A 17 -4.96 -15.95 2.60
CA GLN A 17 -3.84 -16.52 1.87
C GLN A 17 -3.67 -15.98 0.43
N SER A 18 -4.65 -15.25 -0.10
CA SER A 18 -4.59 -14.63 -1.43
C SER A 18 -4.40 -13.12 -1.44
N SER A 19 -4.02 -12.55 -0.29
CA SER A 19 -3.90 -11.09 -0.15
C SER A 19 -2.76 -10.52 -1.01
N MET A 20 -3.08 -9.43 -1.70
CA MET A 20 -2.09 -8.51 -2.29
C MET A 20 -1.08 -8.11 -1.22
N PHE A 21 0.20 -7.98 -1.58
CA PHE A 21 1.19 -7.40 -0.69
C PHE A 21 0.82 -5.93 -0.45
N ASN A 22 0.19 -5.66 0.70
CA ASN A 22 -0.33 -4.34 1.04
C ASN A 22 0.58 -3.70 2.09
N LEU A 23 1.24 -2.62 1.68
CA LEU A 23 2.01 -1.76 2.56
C LEU A 23 1.07 -0.64 3.04
N GLY A 24 0.58 -0.77 4.28
CA GLY A 24 -0.49 0.05 4.84
C GLY A 24 -0.10 1.48 5.16
N GLN A 25 0.95 1.69 5.96
CA GLN A 25 1.38 3.03 6.38
C GLN A 25 2.91 3.14 6.41
N SER A 26 3.46 3.79 5.38
CA SER A 26 4.88 4.13 5.29
C SER A 26 5.06 5.38 4.44
N ASN A 27 6.23 6.01 4.58
CA ASN A 27 6.63 7.09 3.68
C ASN A 27 7.21 6.50 2.37
N CYS A 28 7.36 7.34 1.34
CA CYS A 28 7.87 6.90 0.04
C CYS A 28 9.23 6.19 0.15
N TYR A 29 10.11 6.70 1.01
CA TYR A 29 11.43 6.12 1.26
C TYR A 29 11.36 4.69 1.82
N GLY A 30 10.51 4.46 2.82
CA GLY A 30 10.27 3.16 3.43
C GLY A 30 9.73 2.15 2.42
N VAL A 31 8.72 2.55 1.65
CA VAL A 31 8.16 1.72 0.56
C VAL A 31 9.23 1.35 -0.45
N ALA A 32 9.99 2.33 -0.95
CA ALA A 32 11.07 2.08 -1.92
C ALA A 32 12.14 1.12 -1.36
N LYS A 33 12.50 1.28 -0.08
CA LYS A 33 13.47 0.41 0.60
C LYS A 33 12.96 -1.02 0.76
N ILE A 34 11.69 -1.20 1.14
CA ILE A 34 11.05 -2.53 1.23
C ILE A 34 11.05 -3.22 -0.13
N LEU A 35 10.70 -2.48 -1.19
CA LEU A 35 10.68 -3.02 -2.55
C LEU A 35 12.07 -3.45 -3.00
N ARG A 36 13.08 -2.58 -2.85
CA ARG A 36 14.48 -2.87 -3.25
C ARG A 36 15.08 -4.04 -2.49
N SER A 37 14.77 -4.19 -1.20
CA SER A 37 15.20 -5.36 -0.42
C SER A 37 14.34 -6.59 -0.67
N LEU A 38 13.31 -6.51 -1.53
CA LEU A 38 12.30 -7.55 -1.72
C LEU A 38 11.70 -8.04 -0.38
N GLY A 39 11.56 -7.14 0.60
CA GLY A 39 11.08 -7.45 1.94
C GLY A 39 12.09 -8.20 2.83
N GLU A 40 13.34 -8.38 2.41
CA GLU A 40 14.39 -8.93 3.25
C GLU A 40 14.51 -8.12 4.55
N ASN A 41 14.54 -8.85 5.67
CA ASN A 41 14.58 -8.33 7.03
C ASN A 41 13.44 -7.38 7.42
N PHE A 42 12.37 -7.25 6.60
CA PHE A 42 11.27 -6.32 6.88
C PHE A 42 10.54 -6.59 8.20
N VAL A 43 10.59 -7.82 8.70
CA VAL A 43 10.04 -8.20 10.01
C VAL A 43 11.10 -8.86 10.89
N SER A 44 12.38 -8.50 10.73
CA SER A 44 13.41 -8.97 11.65
C SER A 44 13.23 -8.31 13.03
N PRO A 45 13.24 -9.07 14.14
CA PRO A 45 12.97 -8.53 15.48
C PRO A 45 13.84 -7.33 15.88
N GLU A 46 15.10 -7.29 15.45
CA GLU A 46 16.04 -6.20 15.72
C GLU A 46 15.64 -4.86 15.08
N TYR A 47 14.72 -4.87 14.12
CA TYR A 47 14.17 -3.66 13.50
C TYR A 47 12.77 -3.32 14.01
N LEU A 48 12.20 -4.17 14.88
CA LEU A 48 10.86 -3.99 15.41
C LEU A 48 10.88 -3.28 16.76
N SER A 49 10.04 -2.27 16.87
CA SER A 49 9.78 -1.51 18.09
C SER A 49 8.29 -1.41 18.36
N VAL A 50 7.93 -0.89 19.54
CA VAL A 50 6.53 -0.68 19.93
C VAL A 50 6.27 0.81 20.06
N LYS A 51 5.28 1.29 19.31
CA LYS A 51 4.74 2.63 19.45
C LYS A 51 3.50 2.60 20.32
N GLU A 52 3.59 3.25 21.47
CA GLU A 52 2.48 3.41 22.41
C GLU A 52 1.55 4.55 21.97
N TYR A 53 0.24 4.34 22.11
CA TYR A 53 -0.78 5.31 21.79
C TYR A 53 -1.69 5.54 23.00
N PRO A 54 -1.95 6.79 23.44
CA PRO A 54 -2.72 7.05 24.65
C PRO A 54 -4.16 6.49 24.67
N GLN A 55 -4.75 6.26 23.49
CA GLN A 55 -6.15 5.83 23.34
C GLN A 55 -6.31 4.63 22.40
N ARG A 56 -5.22 3.94 22.06
CA ARG A 56 -5.25 2.77 21.15
C ARG A 56 -4.33 1.70 21.68
N ALA A 57 -4.57 0.46 21.26
CA ALA A 57 -3.65 -0.62 21.56
C ALA A 57 -2.26 -0.34 20.95
N PRO A 58 -1.17 -0.79 21.59
CA PRO A 58 0.19 -0.58 21.12
C PRO A 58 0.36 -1.11 19.69
N CYS A 59 1.16 -0.41 18.89
CA CYS A 59 1.39 -0.72 17.49
C CYS A 59 2.84 -1.18 17.30
N PRO A 60 3.08 -2.36 16.71
CA PRO A 60 4.40 -2.69 16.22
C PRO A 60 4.81 -1.69 15.13
N THR A 61 6.09 -1.33 15.10
CA THR A 61 6.69 -0.46 14.09
C THR A 61 7.99 -1.08 13.59
N ASN A 62 8.33 -0.82 12.32
CA ASN A 62 9.66 -1.09 11.81
C ASN A 62 10.41 0.24 11.63
N ASP A 63 11.45 0.45 12.43
CA ASP A 63 12.20 1.71 12.45
C ASP A 63 13.12 1.86 11.24
N THR A 64 13.67 0.74 10.76
CA THR A 64 14.60 0.70 9.61
C THR A 64 13.89 1.01 8.29
N PHE A 65 12.63 0.60 8.16
CA PHE A 65 11.81 0.78 6.97
C PHE A 65 10.72 1.85 7.15
N HIS A 66 10.71 2.57 8.28
CA HIS A 66 9.72 3.61 8.60
C HIS A 66 8.27 3.16 8.30
N TYR A 67 7.90 2.00 8.85
CA TYR A 67 6.61 1.36 8.59
C TYR A 67 5.84 1.15 9.89
N GLU A 68 4.55 1.51 9.90
CA GLU A 68 3.66 1.23 11.03
C GLU A 68 2.70 0.09 10.69
N PHE A 69 2.66 -0.93 11.55
CA PHE A 69 1.75 -2.07 11.41
C PHE A 69 0.37 -1.74 12.01
N ASN A 70 -0.25 -0.67 11.51
CA ASN A 70 -1.47 -0.05 12.07
C ASN A 70 -2.73 -0.95 12.07
N HIS A 71 -2.69 -2.09 11.37
CA HIS A 71 -3.74 -3.11 11.37
C HIS A 71 -3.41 -4.31 12.27
N GLU A 72 -2.20 -4.37 12.81
CA GLU A 72 -1.69 -5.42 13.67
C GLU A 72 -1.45 -4.87 15.09
N LEU A 73 -2.48 -4.30 15.69
CA LEU A 73 -2.43 -3.65 17.00
C LEU A 73 -2.64 -4.63 18.16
N GLY A 74 -1.97 -4.37 19.28
CA GLY A 74 -2.22 -5.01 20.57
C GLY A 74 -1.40 -6.28 20.84
N LYS A 75 -1.65 -6.85 22.02
CA LYS A 75 -0.81 -7.88 22.66
C LYS A 75 -0.50 -9.08 21.75
N TYR A 76 -1.50 -9.57 21.02
CA TYR A 76 -1.37 -10.71 20.11
C TYR A 76 -0.21 -10.59 19.10
N TRP A 77 0.07 -9.38 18.61
CA TRP A 77 1.14 -9.13 17.63
C TRP A 77 2.51 -8.85 18.25
N LEU A 78 2.56 -8.59 19.56
CA LEU A 78 3.76 -8.21 20.31
C LEU A 78 4.33 -9.38 21.14
N GLU A 79 3.51 -10.39 21.43
CA GLU A 79 3.91 -11.58 22.18
C GLU A 79 5.02 -12.38 21.48
N ASN A 80 5.79 -13.12 22.28
CA ASN A 80 6.84 -14.04 21.82
C ASN A 80 7.81 -13.39 20.82
N ASN A 81 8.24 -12.16 21.08
CA ASN A 81 9.13 -11.42 20.19
C ASN A 81 8.55 -11.28 18.76
N TYR A 82 7.29 -10.85 18.69
CA TYR A 82 6.55 -10.58 17.45
C TYR A 82 6.26 -11.81 16.56
N GLU A 83 6.25 -13.03 17.11
CA GLU A 83 6.12 -14.28 16.35
C GLU A 83 4.96 -14.29 15.34
N ASN A 84 3.76 -13.86 15.77
CA ASN A 84 2.57 -13.81 14.92
C ASN A 84 2.71 -12.80 13.77
N LEU A 85 3.30 -11.63 14.05
CA LEU A 85 3.55 -10.59 13.05
C LEU A 85 4.54 -11.11 11.99
N ILE A 86 5.63 -11.71 12.45
CA ILE A 86 6.68 -12.28 11.61
C ILE A 86 6.11 -13.35 10.69
N SER A 87 5.35 -14.30 11.24
CA SER A 87 4.72 -15.37 10.47
C SER A 87 3.82 -14.82 9.36
N ARG A 88 2.94 -13.86 9.68
CA ARG A 88 2.04 -13.21 8.72
C ARG A 88 2.79 -12.53 7.59
N TYR A 89 3.80 -11.72 7.90
CA TYR A 89 4.51 -10.96 6.87
C TYR A 89 5.50 -11.81 6.08
N LYS A 90 6.12 -12.86 6.66
CA LYS A 90 6.88 -13.85 5.88
C LYS A 90 6.01 -14.50 4.80
N SER A 91 4.76 -14.87 5.13
CA SER A 91 3.81 -15.39 4.15
C SER A 91 3.49 -14.36 3.05
N ARG A 92 3.25 -13.10 3.42
CA ARG A 92 2.98 -12.01 2.46
C ARG A 92 4.17 -11.70 1.55
N ILE A 93 5.39 -11.67 2.08
CA ILE A 93 6.63 -11.47 1.31
C ILE A 93 6.85 -12.64 0.35
N SER A 94 6.64 -13.88 0.80
CA SER A 94 6.70 -15.05 -0.08
C SER A 94 5.67 -14.97 -1.22
N ASN A 95 4.45 -14.51 -0.93
CA ASN A 95 3.45 -14.27 -1.98
C ASN A 95 3.89 -13.17 -2.94
N PHE A 96 4.45 -12.06 -2.43
CA PHE A 96 4.99 -10.98 -3.26
C PHE A 96 6.04 -11.51 -4.24
N HIS A 97 7.03 -12.29 -3.77
CA HIS A 97 8.04 -12.91 -4.64
C HIS A 97 7.46 -13.79 -5.74
N LYS A 98 6.37 -14.52 -5.46
CA LYS A 98 5.68 -15.32 -6.47
C LYS A 98 4.95 -14.48 -7.51
N PHE A 99 4.45 -13.30 -7.13
CA PHE A 99 3.67 -12.43 -8.02
C PHE A 99 4.50 -11.48 -8.86
N ILE A 100 5.73 -11.13 -8.45
CA ILE A 100 6.57 -10.20 -9.21
C ILE A 100 7.18 -10.79 -10.49
N ALA A 101 6.95 -12.07 -10.79
CA ALA A 101 7.50 -12.75 -11.97
C ALA A 101 6.42 -13.36 -12.88
N GLY A 102 6.54 -13.15 -14.20
CA GLY A 102 5.95 -14.02 -15.22
C GLY A 102 4.44 -13.91 -15.47
N GLN A 103 3.73 -13.00 -14.82
CA GLN A 103 2.30 -12.68 -15.08
C GLN A 103 2.13 -11.18 -15.30
N GLN A 104 0.96 -10.75 -15.83
CA GLN A 104 0.60 -9.32 -15.90
C GLN A 104 0.35 -8.79 -14.48
N ARG A 105 0.96 -7.66 -14.15
CA ARG A 105 0.98 -7.08 -12.79
C ARG A 105 0.53 -5.62 -12.82
N VAL A 106 -0.23 -5.21 -11.82
CA VAL A 106 -0.50 -3.79 -11.59
C VAL A 106 -0.02 -3.43 -10.19
N PHE A 107 0.98 -2.55 -10.13
CA PHE A 107 1.43 -1.95 -8.88
C PHE A 107 0.61 -0.69 -8.63
N PHE A 108 -0.13 -0.67 -7.53
CA PHE A 108 -0.92 0.48 -7.12
C PHE A 108 -0.27 1.14 -5.92
N PHE A 109 0.02 2.44 -6.04
CA PHE A 109 0.54 3.26 -4.96
C PHE A 109 -0.28 4.54 -4.87
N TYR A 110 -0.68 4.91 -3.65
CA TYR A 110 -1.27 6.21 -3.39
C TYR A 110 -0.48 6.95 -2.32
N SER A 111 -0.47 8.27 -2.41
CA SER A 111 0.25 9.14 -1.47
C SER A 111 -0.62 10.34 -1.13
N ASP A 112 -0.96 10.48 0.15
CA ASP A 112 -1.69 11.62 0.72
C ASP A 112 -0.79 12.60 1.47
N ARG A 113 0.53 12.37 1.45
CA ARG A 113 1.56 13.16 2.13
C ARG A 113 2.67 13.55 1.17
N ASP A 114 3.46 14.53 1.57
CA ASP A 114 4.69 14.87 0.87
C ASP A 114 5.68 13.68 0.89
N GLY A 115 6.46 13.56 -0.18
CA GLY A 115 7.45 12.51 -0.35
C GLY A 115 7.88 12.30 -1.80
N ASP A 116 9.03 11.67 -1.96
CA ASP A 116 9.61 11.36 -3.27
C ASP A 116 8.95 10.12 -3.89
N ILE A 117 7.86 10.34 -4.62
CA ILE A 117 7.17 9.28 -5.36
C ILE A 117 8.09 8.64 -6.42
N ASN A 118 9.01 9.40 -7.03
CA ASN A 118 9.90 8.84 -8.05
C ASN A 118 10.77 7.73 -7.46
N SER A 119 11.18 7.82 -6.20
CA SER A 119 11.92 6.73 -5.54
C SER A 119 11.13 5.41 -5.47
N VAL A 120 9.80 5.47 -5.33
CA VAL A 120 8.93 4.28 -5.33
C VAL A 120 8.79 3.75 -6.74
N VAL A 121 8.58 4.63 -7.73
CA VAL A 121 8.50 4.26 -9.15
C VAL A 121 9.79 3.58 -9.60
N ASP A 122 10.94 4.18 -9.30
CA ASP A 122 12.28 3.65 -9.61
C ASP A 122 12.46 2.27 -8.95
N ALA A 123 12.08 2.12 -7.67
CA ALA A 123 12.16 0.83 -6.99
C ALA A 123 11.27 -0.25 -7.62
N ILE A 124 10.06 0.11 -8.10
CA ILE A 124 9.20 -0.85 -8.83
C ILE A 124 9.86 -1.23 -10.16
N ILE A 125 10.38 -0.28 -10.92
CA ILE A 125 11.06 -0.56 -12.19
C ILE A 125 12.27 -1.49 -11.97
N GLU A 126 13.10 -1.21 -10.95
CA GLU A 126 14.29 -1.99 -10.61
C GLU A 126 13.99 -3.46 -10.28
N ILE A 127 12.87 -3.77 -9.62
CA ILE A 127 12.53 -5.14 -9.21
C ILE A 127 11.85 -5.97 -10.32
N ASN A 128 11.41 -5.35 -11.41
CA ASN A 128 10.75 -6.05 -12.51
C ASN A 128 11.77 -6.46 -13.57
N GLN A 129 11.76 -7.75 -13.94
CA GLN A 129 12.69 -8.34 -14.94
C GLN A 129 12.06 -8.51 -16.32
N ASP A 130 10.80 -8.12 -16.49
CA ASP A 130 10.04 -8.23 -17.73
C ASP A 130 9.14 -6.99 -17.87
N ASP A 131 8.45 -6.88 -19.01
CA ASP A 131 7.61 -5.75 -19.35
C ASP A 131 6.12 -5.92 -19.00
N ASN A 132 5.74 -7.05 -18.38
CA ASN A 132 4.36 -7.42 -18.05
C ASN A 132 3.89 -6.75 -16.74
N TYR A 133 4.10 -5.44 -16.62
CA TYR A 133 3.65 -4.68 -15.47
C TYR A 133 3.24 -3.25 -15.81
N SER A 134 2.31 -2.73 -15.02
CA SER A 134 1.89 -1.34 -15.03
C SER A 134 1.99 -0.76 -13.62
N ILE A 135 2.29 0.53 -13.52
CA ILE A 135 2.35 1.28 -12.26
C ILE A 135 1.25 2.33 -12.28
N VAL A 136 0.42 2.35 -11.24
CA VAL A 136 -0.62 3.35 -11.03
C VAL A 136 -0.29 4.14 -9.79
N ILE A 137 -0.06 5.44 -9.98
CA ILE A 137 0.19 6.39 -8.91
C ILE A 137 -1.04 7.28 -8.74
N ILE A 138 -1.62 7.26 -7.55
CA ILE A 138 -2.67 8.20 -7.13
C ILE A 138 -2.09 9.19 -6.13
N ASP A 139 -1.94 10.43 -6.57
CA ASP A 139 -1.48 11.51 -5.71
C ASP A 139 -2.66 12.27 -5.11
N LEU A 140 -2.83 12.13 -3.81
CA LEU A 140 -3.85 12.78 -2.98
C LEU A 140 -3.31 13.97 -2.19
N PHE A 141 -2.03 14.30 -2.35
CA PHE A 141 -1.41 15.39 -1.60
C PHE A 141 -1.90 16.76 -2.11
N ASP A 142 -2.43 17.56 -1.20
CA ASP A 142 -3.03 18.86 -1.53
C ASP A 142 -1.97 19.98 -1.70
N GLY A 143 -0.71 19.73 -1.30
CA GLY A 143 0.41 20.66 -1.47
C GLY A 143 1.02 20.66 -2.87
N GLU A 144 2.03 21.51 -3.09
CA GLU A 144 2.82 21.44 -4.33
C GLU A 144 3.78 20.24 -4.29
N ARG A 145 3.94 19.54 -5.42
CA ARG A 145 4.98 18.52 -5.55
C ARG A 145 6.22 19.15 -6.19
N PRO A 146 7.41 19.04 -5.55
CA PRO A 146 8.63 19.70 -6.00
C PRO A 146 9.22 19.10 -7.29
N SER A 147 8.74 17.95 -7.77
CA SER A 147 9.15 17.35 -9.04
C SER A 147 7.95 16.89 -9.86
N ARG A 148 8.02 17.09 -11.18
CA ARG A 148 7.17 16.33 -12.11
C ARG A 148 7.54 14.86 -11.95
N LEU A 149 6.55 13.97 -11.89
CA LEU A 149 6.84 12.55 -12.02
C LEU A 149 7.61 12.33 -13.32
N ARG A 150 8.61 11.44 -13.27
CA ARG A 150 9.30 11.00 -14.47
C ARG A 150 8.28 10.36 -15.41
N HIS A 151 8.33 10.76 -16.67
CA HIS A 151 7.57 10.09 -17.72
C HIS A 151 8.18 8.70 -17.94
N HIS A 152 7.34 7.68 -17.85
CA HIS A 152 7.68 6.30 -18.16
C HIS A 152 6.44 5.63 -18.72
N ASP A 153 6.58 4.86 -19.80
CA ASP A 153 5.43 4.36 -20.58
C ASP A 153 4.53 3.41 -19.79
N ARG A 154 5.06 2.81 -18.71
CA ARG A 154 4.33 1.92 -17.80
C ARG A 154 3.72 2.63 -16.59
N VAL A 155 3.89 3.95 -16.46
CA VAL A 155 3.43 4.72 -15.30
C VAL A 155 2.21 5.54 -15.68
N SER A 156 1.07 5.18 -15.11
CA SER A 156 -0.12 6.02 -15.07
C SER A 156 -0.11 6.84 -13.79
N TYR A 157 -0.14 8.17 -13.93
CA TYR A 157 -0.19 9.10 -12.82
C TYR A 157 -1.49 9.89 -12.86
N ALA A 158 -2.21 9.91 -11.73
CA ALA A 158 -3.36 10.77 -11.55
C ALA A 158 -3.24 11.53 -10.25
N ARG A 159 -3.45 12.84 -10.34
CA ARG A 159 -3.64 13.68 -9.18
C ARG A 159 -5.13 13.79 -8.89
N LEU A 160 -5.54 13.27 -7.74
CA LEU A 160 -6.92 13.35 -7.25
C LEU A 160 -6.92 14.15 -5.96
N ARG A 161 -8.08 14.68 -5.58
CA ARG A 161 -8.27 15.31 -4.28
C ARG A 161 -9.29 14.51 -3.50
N PHE A 162 -9.14 14.49 -2.18
CA PHE A 162 -10.25 14.07 -1.35
C PHE A 162 -11.48 14.94 -1.64
N PRO A 163 -12.70 14.38 -1.52
CA PRO A 163 -13.93 15.12 -1.76
C PRO A 163 -14.00 16.47 -1.04
N ASP A 164 -13.50 16.51 0.20
CA ASP A 164 -13.40 17.71 1.02
C ASP A 164 -12.28 17.54 2.08
N LYS A 165 -12.04 18.59 2.86
CA LYS A 165 -10.98 18.65 3.89
C LYS A 165 -11.23 17.75 5.11
N ASP A 166 -12.48 17.43 5.39
CA ASP A 166 -12.91 16.65 6.55
C ASP A 166 -13.13 15.17 6.16
N TYR A 167 -13.01 14.84 4.87
CA TYR A 167 -13.16 13.49 4.35
C TYR A 167 -12.11 12.54 4.95
N VAL A 168 -12.56 11.33 5.28
CA VAL A 168 -11.76 10.30 5.96
C VAL A 168 -12.10 8.99 5.28
N TRP A 169 -11.21 8.53 4.41
CA TRP A 169 -11.53 7.48 3.46
C TRP A 169 -12.00 6.17 4.13
N TRP A 170 -11.45 5.81 5.29
CA TRP A 170 -11.84 4.58 5.97
C TRP A 170 -13.16 4.67 6.76
N ARG A 171 -13.76 5.86 6.92
CA ARG A 171 -14.99 6.06 7.68
C ARG A 171 -16.24 5.72 6.85
N PRO A 172 -17.14 4.83 7.33
CA PRO A 172 -18.34 4.42 6.59
C PRO A 172 -19.21 5.57 6.11
N ASP A 173 -19.46 6.55 6.97
CA ASP A 173 -20.26 7.73 6.64
C ASP A 173 -19.64 8.61 5.55
N HIS A 174 -18.33 8.51 5.33
CA HIS A 174 -17.63 9.27 4.30
C HIS A 174 -17.56 8.46 3.00
N HIS A 175 -17.05 7.23 3.00
CA HIS A 175 -16.91 6.46 1.76
C HIS A 175 -18.23 5.95 1.18
N ASP A 176 -19.28 5.77 2.00
CA ASP A 176 -20.61 5.39 1.49
C ASP A 176 -21.44 6.59 1.02
N SER A 177 -20.96 7.82 1.20
CA SER A 177 -21.60 9.02 0.66
C SER A 177 -21.48 9.08 -0.87
N ASP A 178 -22.35 9.86 -1.53
CA ASP A 178 -22.27 10.07 -2.98
C ASP A 178 -20.89 10.60 -3.42
N ALA A 179 -20.29 11.48 -2.60
CA ALA A 179 -18.97 12.05 -2.85
C ALA A 179 -17.85 11.00 -2.70
N GLY A 180 -17.95 10.13 -1.69
CA GLY A 180 -17.05 8.99 -1.50
C GLY A 180 -17.12 8.00 -2.66
N VAL A 181 -18.33 7.63 -3.08
CA VAL A 181 -18.57 6.75 -4.24
C VAL A 181 -17.99 7.35 -5.52
N TYR A 182 -18.15 8.66 -5.74
CA TYR A 182 -17.57 9.34 -6.91
C TYR A 182 -16.03 9.35 -6.88
N PHE A 183 -15.44 9.62 -5.72
CA PHE A 183 -13.99 9.59 -5.52
C PHE A 183 -13.41 8.20 -5.79
N GLU A 184 -14.01 7.15 -5.24
CA GLU A 184 -13.57 5.77 -5.46
C GLU A 184 -13.72 5.33 -6.93
N ARG A 185 -14.79 5.75 -7.60
CA ARG A 185 -14.95 5.52 -9.05
C ARG A 185 -13.85 6.18 -9.86
N SER A 186 -13.41 7.37 -9.46
CA SER A 186 -12.31 8.08 -10.11
C SER A 186 -11.00 7.29 -10.01
N ILE A 187 -10.69 6.73 -8.83
CA ILE A 187 -9.52 5.84 -8.64
C ILE A 187 -9.66 4.55 -9.46
N ARG A 188 -10.84 3.93 -9.44
CA ARG A 188 -11.11 2.70 -10.20
C ARG A 188 -10.88 2.90 -11.70
N ASN A 189 -11.28 4.05 -12.25
CA ASN A 189 -11.07 4.32 -13.68
C ASN A 189 -9.58 4.37 -14.03
N GLN A 190 -8.74 4.98 -13.17
CA GLN A 190 -7.28 4.98 -13.36
C GLN A 190 -6.70 3.55 -13.37
N LEU A 191 -7.19 2.69 -12.48
CA LEU A 191 -6.77 1.28 -12.44
C LEU A 191 -7.19 0.50 -13.69
N ILE A 192 -8.40 0.72 -14.20
CA ILE A 192 -8.89 0.04 -15.41
C ILE A 192 -8.07 0.47 -16.63
N ASP A 193 -7.78 1.76 -16.76
CA ASP A 193 -7.02 2.27 -17.91
C ASP A 193 -5.58 1.75 -17.91
N ALA A 194 -4.95 1.66 -16.73
CA ALA A 194 -3.60 1.11 -16.60
C ALA A 194 -3.51 -0.41 -16.82
N ALA A 195 -4.58 -1.14 -16.56
CA ALA A 195 -4.65 -2.59 -16.78
C ALA A 195 -4.85 -2.98 -18.27
N ARG A 196 -5.12 -2.00 -19.14
CA ARG A 196 -5.23 -2.18 -20.60
C ARG A 196 -3.90 -2.01 -21.33
N ILE A 197 -2.89 -1.49 -20.63
CA ILE A 197 -1.50 -1.39 -21.09
C ILE A 197 -0.84 -2.77 -20.91
#